data_AF-A0A5S6QLJ0-F1
#
_entry.id   AF-A0A5S6QLJ0-F1
#
_cell.length_a   1.000
_cell.length_b   1.000
_cell.length_c   1.000
_cell.angle_alpha   90.00
_cell.angle_beta   90.00
_cell.angle_gamma   90.00
#
_symmetry.space_group_name_H-M   'P 1'
#
loop_
_entity.id
_entity.type
_entity.pdbx_description
1 polymer ?
#
loop_
_entity_poly.entity_id
_entity_poly.type
_entity_poly.pdbx_seq_one_letter_code
_entity_poly.pdbx_strand_id
1 'polypeptide(L)'
;METEENELKKLAHWVKFNKFKSPELFYLPKVHKQNVPYRPIISSTNSIIHKLASFLSGILQPLIGKRTSHIKNSAHFCAELRGLRIEEDDIMASYDVKDLFTSIPVKEVLDLTLSSLEKDMTLHTRTKLNPYDVARLVSSSIEDGNYFHFRGSFYRQTKGIPMGSPLSPIRCFTCGKVIGNKWETYLTLLQAEYTEGDALDALGLKRYCCRRMLLSHVDQIEKLLNYHSSEK
;
A
#
# COMPACT_ATOMS: atom_id res chain seq x y z
N MET A 1 14.56 -22.51 -12.80
CA MET A 1 15.21 -23.20 -11.68
C MET A 1 14.38 -22.90 -10.44
N GLU A 2 13.73 -23.89 -9.83
CA GLU A 2 12.87 -23.63 -8.67
C GLU A 2 13.73 -23.26 -7.46
N THR A 3 13.52 -22.06 -6.92
CA THR A 3 14.15 -21.64 -5.66
C THR A 3 13.63 -22.52 -4.52
N GLU A 4 14.53 -23.24 -3.84
CA GLU A 4 14.19 -24.01 -2.65
C GLU A 4 13.95 -23.13 -1.40
N GLU A 5 13.24 -22.03 -1.56
CA GLU A 5 12.85 -21.12 -0.50
C GLU A 5 11.49 -21.57 0.05
N ASN A 6 11.43 -21.82 1.36
CA ASN A 6 10.23 -22.36 1.99
C ASN A 6 9.03 -21.40 1.85
N GLU A 7 9.25 -20.09 1.97
CA GLU A 7 8.17 -19.10 1.81
C GLU A 7 7.66 -19.00 0.36
N LEU A 8 8.53 -19.13 -0.65
CA LEU A 8 8.08 -19.22 -2.05
C LEU A 8 7.35 -20.53 -2.33
N LYS A 9 7.77 -21.66 -1.76
CA LYS A 9 7.03 -22.93 -1.84
C LYS A 9 5.65 -22.82 -1.17
N LYS A 10 5.55 -22.19 0.00
CA LYS A 10 4.27 -21.88 0.67
C LYS A 10 3.39 -20.93 -0.14
N LEU A 11 3.96 -19.90 -0.76
CA LEU A 11 3.24 -18.94 -1.59
C LEU A 11 2.70 -19.63 -2.85
N ALA A 12 3.52 -20.41 -3.56
CA ALA A 12 3.11 -21.17 -4.74
C ALA A 12 2.03 -22.22 -4.39
N HIS A 13 2.18 -22.93 -3.27
CA HIS A 13 1.15 -23.84 -2.77
C HIS A 13 -0.15 -23.10 -2.44
N TRP A 14 -0.07 -21.93 -1.78
CA TRP A 14 -1.24 -21.12 -1.48
C TRP A 14 -1.94 -20.66 -2.76
N VAL A 15 -1.20 -20.13 -3.74
CA VAL A 15 -1.68 -19.72 -5.07
C VAL A 15 -2.33 -20.89 -5.82
N LYS A 16 -1.81 -22.12 -5.70
CA LYS A 16 -2.33 -23.28 -6.41
C LYS A 16 -3.63 -23.86 -5.82
N PHE A 17 -3.81 -23.78 -4.49
CA PHE A 17 -4.86 -24.53 -3.79
C PHE A 17 -5.90 -23.70 -3.04
N ASN A 18 -5.79 -22.37 -3.01
CA ASN A 18 -6.77 -21.49 -2.34
C ASN A 18 -7.78 -20.89 -3.32
N LYS A 19 -8.95 -20.51 -2.81
CA LYS A 19 -9.93 -19.71 -3.56
C LYS A 19 -9.66 -18.23 -3.34
N PHE A 20 -9.38 -17.51 -4.42
CA PHE A 20 -9.16 -16.06 -4.41
C PHE A 20 -10.46 -15.30 -4.62
N LYS A 21 -10.51 -14.07 -4.12
CA LYS A 21 -11.52 -13.09 -4.51
C LYS A 21 -10.91 -12.11 -5.51
N SER A 22 -11.71 -11.62 -6.44
CA SER A 22 -11.43 -10.38 -7.15
C SER A 22 -11.27 -9.24 -6.15
N PRO A 23 -10.36 -8.27 -6.40
CA PRO A 23 -10.46 -6.98 -5.75
C PRO A 23 -11.80 -6.34 -6.11
N GLU A 24 -12.52 -5.78 -5.14
CA GLU A 24 -13.85 -5.21 -5.34
C GLU A 24 -13.83 -3.68 -5.11
N LEU A 25 -14.61 -2.94 -5.90
CA LEU A 25 -14.76 -1.49 -5.76
C LEU A 25 -15.90 -1.11 -4.81
N PHE A 26 -15.55 -0.44 -3.70
CA PHE A 26 -16.49 0.11 -2.72
C PHE A 26 -16.48 1.64 -2.72
N TYR A 27 -17.54 2.26 -2.17
CA TYR A 27 -17.65 3.72 -2.03
C TYR A 27 -17.87 4.12 -0.56
N LEU A 28 -16.99 4.95 0.00
CA LEU A 28 -17.14 5.52 1.35
C LEU A 28 -17.55 7.00 1.29
N PRO A 29 -18.57 7.47 2.03
CA PRO A 29 -18.97 8.88 2.00
C PRO A 29 -18.00 9.80 2.76
N LYS A 30 -17.55 10.92 2.17
CA LYS A 30 -16.81 11.97 2.90
C LYS A 30 -17.77 12.89 3.66
N VAL A 31 -18.32 12.40 4.78
CA VAL A 31 -19.25 13.15 5.64
C VAL A 31 -18.74 14.51 6.16
N HIS A 32 -17.44 14.77 6.05
CA HIS A 32 -16.77 16.01 6.47
C HIS A 32 -16.55 17.03 5.32
N LYS A 33 -17.08 16.76 4.11
CA LYS A 33 -17.03 17.70 2.97
C LYS A 33 -18.44 18.05 2.51
N GLN A 34 -18.62 19.30 2.06
CA GLN A 34 -19.86 19.74 1.42
C GLN A 34 -20.20 18.82 0.23
N ASN A 35 -21.49 18.55 0.04
CA ASN A 35 -22.04 17.58 -0.92
C ASN A 35 -21.65 16.10 -0.69
N VAL A 36 -21.00 15.77 0.44
CA VAL A 36 -20.65 14.40 0.87
C VAL A 36 -20.09 13.53 -0.27
N PRO A 37 -19.08 13.98 -1.03
CA PRO A 37 -18.54 13.22 -2.15
C PRO A 37 -18.03 11.86 -1.68
N TYR A 38 -18.35 10.81 -2.43
CA TYR A 38 -17.91 9.46 -2.11
C TYR A 38 -16.42 9.26 -2.42
N ARG A 39 -15.94 8.08 -2.02
CA ARG A 39 -14.54 7.64 -2.09
C ARG A 39 -14.48 6.23 -2.64
N PRO A 40 -13.96 6.00 -3.86
CA PRO A 40 -13.68 4.65 -4.30
C PRO A 40 -12.54 4.06 -3.47
N ILE A 41 -12.74 2.83 -3.03
CA ILE A 41 -11.75 1.97 -2.36
C ILE A 41 -11.74 0.64 -3.11
N ILE A 42 -10.57 0.23 -3.59
CA ILE A 42 -10.36 -1.14 -4.07
C ILE A 42 -9.98 -1.98 -2.86
N SER A 43 -10.79 -2.98 -2.53
CA SER A 43 -10.46 -3.95 -1.49
C SER A 43 -9.88 -5.22 -2.12
N SER A 44 -8.55 -5.34 -2.12
CA SER A 44 -7.83 -6.51 -2.65
C SER A 44 -7.71 -7.68 -1.65
N THR A 45 -8.52 -7.69 -0.59
CA THR A 45 -8.44 -8.70 0.49
C THR A 45 -8.69 -10.11 -0.04
N ASN A 46 -7.81 -11.05 0.31
CA ASN A 46 -7.82 -12.43 -0.20
C ASN A 46 -7.78 -12.53 -1.75
N SER A 47 -7.23 -11.52 -2.43
CA SER A 47 -6.83 -11.63 -3.84
C SER A 47 -5.50 -12.36 -3.96
N ILE A 48 -5.26 -12.99 -5.11
CA ILE A 48 -4.00 -13.65 -5.45
C ILE A 48 -2.79 -12.71 -5.32
N ILE A 49 -2.99 -11.44 -5.66
CA ILE A 49 -1.97 -10.38 -5.65
C ILE A 49 -1.60 -9.97 -4.22
N HIS A 50 -2.56 -9.93 -3.28
CA HIS A 50 -2.30 -9.40 -1.94
C HIS A 50 -1.17 -10.16 -1.25
N LYS A 51 -1.18 -11.50 -1.30
CA LYS A 51 -0.18 -12.30 -0.59
C LYS A 51 1.22 -12.19 -1.22
N LEU A 52 1.29 -12.12 -2.55
CA LEU A 52 2.54 -11.84 -3.27
C LEU A 52 3.08 -10.45 -2.91
N ALA A 53 2.23 -9.42 -2.97
CA ALA A 53 2.59 -8.05 -2.60
C ALA A 53 3.05 -7.92 -1.14
N SER A 54 2.42 -8.65 -0.21
CA SER A 54 2.85 -8.71 1.20
C SER A 54 4.22 -9.37 1.38
N PHE A 55 4.50 -10.47 0.67
CA PHE A 55 5.82 -11.10 0.64
C PHE A 55 6.90 -10.15 0.09
N LEU A 56 6.64 -9.53 -1.07
CA LEU A 56 7.54 -8.56 -1.69
C LEU A 56 7.75 -7.31 -0.81
N SER A 57 6.71 -6.81 -0.14
CA SER A 57 6.83 -5.72 0.82
C SER A 57 7.75 -6.09 2.00
N GLY A 58 7.82 -7.35 2.41
CA GLY A 58 8.76 -7.84 3.42
C GLY A 58 10.21 -7.75 2.93
N ILE A 59 10.47 -8.20 1.69
CA ILE A 59 11.79 -8.10 1.05
C ILE A 59 12.21 -6.62 0.92
N LEU A 60 11.33 -5.74 0.44
CA LEU A 60 11.64 -4.34 0.18
C LEU A 60 11.74 -3.47 1.44
N GLN A 61 11.20 -3.90 2.59
CA GLN A 61 11.08 -3.06 3.78
C GLN A 61 12.40 -2.37 4.20
N PRO A 62 13.57 -3.05 4.24
CA PRO A 62 14.83 -2.42 4.66
C PRO A 62 15.36 -1.36 3.69
N LEU A 63 14.89 -1.31 2.44
CA LEU A 63 15.27 -0.29 1.45
C LEU A 63 14.55 1.04 1.66
N ILE A 64 13.40 1.01 2.34
CA ILE A 64 12.49 2.16 2.48
C ILE A 64 12.91 3.03 3.67
N GLY A 65 12.84 4.35 3.51
CA GLY A 65 13.04 5.31 4.61
C GLY A 65 14.49 5.66 4.94
N LYS A 66 15.45 5.31 4.06
CA LYS A 66 16.88 5.67 4.21
C LYS A 66 17.22 7.14 3.85
N ARG A 67 16.27 7.91 3.31
CA ARG A 67 16.50 9.33 2.93
C ARG A 67 16.49 10.23 4.17
N THR A 68 17.29 11.30 4.16
CA THR A 68 17.32 12.32 5.23
C THR A 68 15.95 12.98 5.45
N SER A 69 15.17 13.18 4.39
CA SER A 69 13.78 13.66 4.45
C SER A 69 12.76 12.63 4.96
N HIS A 70 13.19 11.45 5.44
CA HIS A 70 12.26 10.43 5.94
C HIS A 70 11.73 10.76 7.33
N ILE A 71 10.49 11.26 7.37
CA ILE A 71 9.72 11.39 8.60
C ILE A 71 9.13 10.04 9.01
N LYS A 72 9.62 9.50 10.14
CA LYS A 72 9.16 8.21 10.68
C LYS A 72 7.74 8.26 11.24
N ASN A 73 7.31 9.40 11.80
CA ASN A 73 6.02 9.64 12.44
C ASN A 73 5.87 11.10 12.91
N SER A 74 4.69 11.50 13.38
CA SER A 74 4.40 12.87 13.85
C SER A 74 5.22 13.32 15.05
N ALA A 75 5.60 12.42 15.96
CA ALA A 75 6.43 12.79 17.10
C ALA A 75 7.87 13.08 16.65
N HIS A 76 8.38 12.29 15.70
CA HIS A 76 9.62 12.58 14.98
C HIS A 76 9.51 13.92 14.25
N PHE A 77 8.46 14.15 13.46
CA PHE A 77 8.23 15.42 12.76
C PHE A 77 8.24 16.63 13.71
N CYS A 78 7.48 16.57 14.80
CA CYS A 78 7.47 17.63 15.80
C CYS A 78 8.80 17.79 16.55
N ALA A 79 9.64 16.76 16.63
CA ALA A 79 10.98 16.86 17.19
C ALA A 79 11.94 17.56 16.21
N GLU A 80 11.94 17.17 14.93
CA GLU A 80 12.71 17.83 13.87
C GLU A 80 12.33 19.32 13.76
N LEU A 81 11.03 19.64 13.73
CA LEU A 81 10.56 21.04 13.65
C LEU A 81 10.99 21.90 14.84
N ARG A 82 11.13 21.34 16.05
CA ARG A 82 11.63 22.08 17.22
C ARG A 82 13.11 22.44 17.14
N GLY A 83 13.87 21.76 16.27
CA GLY A 83 15.27 22.06 16.00
C GLY A 83 15.49 23.16 14.97
N LEU A 84 14.45 23.57 14.24
CA LEU A 84 14.54 24.64 13.25
C LEU A 84 14.47 26.00 13.94
N ARG A 85 15.44 26.87 13.62
CA ARG A 85 15.23 28.32 13.71
C ARG A 85 14.49 28.77 12.46
N ILE A 86 13.67 29.80 12.65
CA ILE A 86 12.92 30.49 11.60
C ILE A 86 13.31 31.95 11.76
N GLU A 87 13.89 32.53 10.72
CA GLU A 87 14.30 33.94 10.68
C GLU A 87 13.15 34.81 10.15
N GLU A 88 13.26 36.14 10.23
CA GLU A 88 12.14 37.05 9.89
C GLU A 88 11.77 37.07 8.40
N ASP A 89 12.68 36.64 7.52
CA ASP A 89 12.50 36.55 6.07
C ASP A 89 12.12 35.14 5.56
N ASP A 90 12.01 34.15 6.45
CA ASP A 90 11.60 32.78 6.08
C ASP A 90 10.13 32.69 5.66
N ILE A 91 9.86 31.95 4.57
CA ILE A 91 8.51 31.76 4.01
C ILE A 91 8.07 30.30 4.14
N MET A 92 6.97 30.05 4.86
CA MET A 92 6.35 28.74 4.92
C MET A 92 5.51 28.46 3.65
N ALA A 93 5.99 27.57 2.80
CA ALA A 93 5.20 27.01 1.69
C ALA A 93 4.59 25.64 2.07
N SER A 94 3.32 25.42 1.71
CA SER A 94 2.62 24.14 1.90
C SER A 94 2.07 23.64 0.58
N TYR A 95 2.30 22.36 0.27
CA TYR A 95 1.92 21.72 -0.98
C TYR A 95 1.05 20.49 -0.72
N ASP A 96 -0.07 20.37 -1.43
CA ASP A 96 -0.93 19.18 -1.42
C ASP A 96 -0.67 18.32 -2.67
N VAL A 97 -0.30 17.06 -2.48
CA VAL A 97 -0.04 16.14 -3.59
C VAL A 97 -1.34 15.47 -4.02
N LYS A 98 -1.97 16.03 -5.06
CA LYS A 98 -3.14 15.42 -5.68
C LYS A 98 -2.80 14.03 -6.25
N ASP A 99 -3.72 13.09 -6.02
CA ASP A 99 -3.77 11.82 -6.74
C ASP A 99 -2.55 10.90 -6.64
N LEU A 100 -1.77 11.00 -5.56
CA LEU A 100 -0.50 10.30 -5.33
C LEU A 100 -0.39 8.91 -5.98
N PHE A 101 -1.27 7.96 -5.65
CA PHE A 101 -1.18 6.58 -6.15
C PHE A 101 -1.25 6.45 -7.67
N THR A 102 -2.09 7.23 -8.36
CA THR A 102 -2.25 7.17 -9.82
C THR A 102 -1.25 8.04 -10.57
N SER A 103 -0.69 9.03 -9.88
CA SER A 103 0.33 9.95 -10.39
C SER A 103 1.75 9.40 -10.22
N ILE A 104 1.92 8.24 -9.58
CA ILE A 104 3.22 7.59 -9.44
C ILE A 104 3.74 7.11 -10.81
N PRO A 105 4.94 7.52 -11.22
CA PRO A 105 5.57 7.09 -12.46
C PRO A 105 6.11 5.66 -12.28
N VAL A 106 5.34 4.68 -12.75
CA VAL A 106 5.55 3.24 -12.43
C VAL A 106 6.89 2.74 -12.93
N LYS A 107 7.28 3.08 -14.17
CA LYS A 107 8.54 2.63 -14.77
C LYS A 107 9.74 3.10 -13.93
N GLU A 108 9.75 4.38 -13.58
CA GLU A 108 10.78 5.02 -12.78
C GLU A 108 10.85 4.43 -11.36
N VAL A 109 9.70 4.03 -10.78
CA VAL A 109 9.68 3.28 -9.51
C VAL A 109 10.29 1.89 -9.65
N LEU A 110 10.04 1.18 -10.77
CA LEU A 110 10.63 -0.13 -11.02
C LEU A 110 12.15 -0.05 -11.26
N ASP A 111 12.61 0.92 -12.06
CA ASP A 111 14.02 1.20 -12.30
C ASP A 111 14.75 1.54 -10.99
N LEU A 112 14.15 2.38 -10.14
CA LEU A 112 14.67 2.68 -8.79
C LEU A 112 14.64 1.48 -7.85
N THR A 113 13.64 0.60 -7.97
CA THR A 113 13.52 -0.63 -7.15
C THR A 113 14.63 -1.61 -7.50
N LEU A 114 14.85 -1.89 -8.79
CA LEU A 114 15.96 -2.73 -9.26
C LEU A 114 17.31 -2.15 -8.84
N SER A 115 17.55 -0.86 -9.14
CA SER A 115 18.78 -0.14 -8.75
C SER A 115 19.05 -0.17 -7.24
N SER A 116 18.01 -0.26 -6.41
CA SER A 116 18.13 -0.35 -4.95
C SER A 116 18.42 -1.77 -4.48
N LEU A 117 17.82 -2.78 -5.12
CA LEU A 117 18.05 -4.21 -4.84
C LEU A 117 19.45 -4.66 -5.26
N GLU A 118 19.95 -4.20 -6.40
CA GLU A 118 21.32 -4.49 -6.87
C GLU A 118 22.40 -3.97 -5.90
N LYS A 119 22.13 -2.87 -5.21
CA LYS A 119 23.01 -2.27 -4.20
C LYS A 119 22.78 -2.85 -2.80
N ASP A 120 21.84 -3.77 -2.64
CA ASP A 120 21.46 -4.31 -1.33
C ASP A 120 22.24 -5.59 -1.00
N MET A 121 23.42 -5.39 -0.41
CA MET A 121 24.28 -6.48 0.08
C MET A 121 23.55 -7.45 1.03
N THR A 122 22.40 -7.08 1.61
CA THR A 122 21.63 -7.93 2.53
C THR A 122 20.47 -8.67 1.86
N LEU A 123 20.33 -8.65 0.52
CA LEU A 123 19.18 -9.28 -0.16
C LEU A 123 19.10 -10.79 0.09
N HIS A 124 20.26 -11.45 0.04
CA HIS A 124 20.42 -12.89 0.27
C HIS A 124 19.95 -13.38 1.65
N THR A 125 19.83 -12.49 2.65
CA THR A 125 19.33 -12.86 3.99
C THR A 125 17.80 -12.88 4.06
N ARG A 126 17.11 -12.31 3.06
CA ARG A 126 15.64 -12.21 3.01
C ARG A 126 14.99 -13.14 1.99
N THR A 127 15.68 -13.45 0.89
CA THR A 127 15.16 -14.31 -0.18
C THR A 127 16.32 -14.93 -0.99
N LYS A 128 16.04 -16.06 -1.65
CA LYS A 128 16.90 -16.70 -2.66
C LYS A 128 16.74 -16.08 -4.06
N LEU A 129 15.80 -15.15 -4.25
CA LEU A 129 15.60 -14.43 -5.50
C LEU A 129 16.71 -13.40 -5.73
N ASN A 130 17.17 -13.26 -6.98
CA ASN A 130 18.06 -12.18 -7.38
C ASN A 130 17.29 -10.85 -7.55
N PRO A 131 17.98 -9.69 -7.62
CA PRO A 131 17.36 -8.37 -7.78
C PRO A 131 16.35 -8.29 -8.95
N TYR A 132 16.67 -8.90 -10.09
CA TYR A 132 15.85 -8.87 -11.29
C TYR A 132 14.54 -9.66 -11.12
N ASP A 133 14.59 -10.84 -10.50
CA ASP A 133 13.39 -11.64 -10.20
C ASP A 133 12.47 -10.93 -9.21
N VAL A 134 13.02 -10.28 -8.16
CA VAL A 134 12.23 -9.47 -7.22
C VAL A 134 11.59 -8.27 -7.94
N ALA A 135 12.36 -7.52 -8.73
CA ALA A 135 11.85 -6.37 -9.48
C ALA A 135 10.76 -6.78 -10.49
N ARG A 136 10.93 -7.92 -11.19
CA ARG A 136 9.91 -8.46 -12.11
C ARG A 136 8.63 -8.84 -11.38
N LEU A 137 8.72 -9.49 -10.22
CA LEU A 137 7.55 -9.81 -9.39
C LEU A 137 6.83 -8.56 -8.87
N VAL A 138 7.57 -7.49 -8.57
CA VAL A 138 6.99 -6.17 -8.23
C VAL A 138 6.27 -5.57 -9.44
N SER A 139 6.86 -5.64 -10.65
CA SER A 139 6.22 -5.21 -11.90
C SER A 139 4.88 -5.92 -12.11
N SER A 140 4.87 -7.26 -12.16
CA SER A 140 3.63 -8.03 -12.31
C SER A 140 2.62 -7.76 -11.20
N SER A 141 3.06 -7.57 -9.95
CA SER A 141 2.15 -7.23 -8.85
C SER A 141 1.50 -5.85 -9.00
N ILE A 142 2.17 -4.90 -9.66
CA ILE A 142 1.65 -3.56 -9.96
C ILE A 142 0.84 -3.58 -11.27
N GLU A 143 1.26 -4.30 -12.29
CA GLU A 143 0.64 -4.26 -13.61
C GLU A 143 -0.58 -5.19 -13.66
N ASP A 144 -0.41 -6.46 -13.32
CA ASP A 144 -1.47 -7.47 -13.36
C ASP A 144 -2.38 -7.38 -12.14
N GLY A 145 -1.89 -6.77 -11.05
CA GLY A 145 -2.63 -6.58 -9.82
C GLY A 145 -3.47 -5.31 -9.72
N ASN A 146 -3.44 -4.44 -10.74
CA ASN A 146 -4.20 -3.19 -10.76
C ASN A 146 -5.56 -3.35 -11.46
N TYR A 147 -6.30 -4.38 -11.07
CA TYR A 147 -7.64 -4.68 -11.54
C TYR A 147 -8.63 -4.72 -10.37
N PHE A 148 -9.91 -4.53 -10.69
CA PHE A 148 -11.01 -4.75 -9.76
C PHE A 148 -12.28 -5.17 -10.52
N HIS A 149 -13.21 -5.75 -9.80
CA HIS A 149 -14.56 -6.03 -10.23
C HIS A 149 -15.52 -4.95 -9.70
N PHE A 150 -16.49 -4.58 -10.52
CA PHE A 150 -17.57 -3.66 -10.18
C PHE A 150 -18.79 -3.94 -11.05
N ARG A 151 -19.97 -4.08 -10.44
CA ARG A 151 -21.27 -4.25 -11.14
C ARG A 151 -21.31 -5.35 -12.23
N GLY A 152 -20.60 -6.46 -12.04
CA GLY A 152 -20.58 -7.58 -12.99
C GLY A 152 -19.51 -7.47 -14.09
N SER A 153 -18.67 -6.43 -14.05
CA SER A 153 -17.60 -6.19 -15.03
C SER A 153 -16.24 -6.04 -14.35
N PHE A 154 -15.18 -6.38 -15.08
CA PHE A 154 -13.80 -6.20 -14.65
C PHE A 154 -13.21 -4.95 -15.30
N TYR A 155 -12.41 -4.24 -14.51
CA TYR A 155 -11.78 -2.98 -14.86
C TYR A 155 -10.30 -3.03 -14.48
N ARG A 156 -9.43 -2.39 -15.28
CA ARG A 156 -8.00 -2.25 -15.00
C ARG A 156 -7.63 -0.77 -14.95
N GLN A 157 -6.89 -0.37 -13.91
CA GLN A 157 -6.32 0.98 -13.82
C GLN A 157 -5.15 1.09 -14.79
N THR A 158 -5.17 2.13 -15.62
CA THR A 158 -4.17 2.34 -16.69
C THR A 158 -2.90 3.06 -16.23
N LYS A 159 -2.91 3.69 -15.04
CA LYS A 159 -1.81 4.55 -14.55
C LYS A 159 -1.58 4.42 -13.04
N GLY A 160 -0.31 4.51 -12.64
CA GLY A 160 0.12 4.43 -11.24
C GLY A 160 -0.14 3.06 -10.59
N ILE A 161 -0.13 3.02 -9.27
CA ILE A 161 -0.15 1.79 -8.46
C ILE A 161 -1.53 1.49 -7.85
N PRO A 162 -1.87 0.21 -7.62
CA PRO A 162 -3.15 -0.18 -7.00
C PRO A 162 -3.28 0.33 -5.56
N MET A 163 -4.36 1.05 -5.28
CA MET A 163 -4.73 1.42 -3.91
C MET A 163 -5.08 0.17 -3.10
N GLY A 164 -4.67 0.10 -1.84
CA GLY A 164 -4.88 -1.08 -0.99
C GLY A 164 -3.90 -2.24 -1.20
N SER A 165 -3.00 -2.17 -2.18
CA SER A 165 -1.89 -3.14 -2.30
C SER A 165 -0.87 -2.96 -1.16
N PRO A 166 -0.34 -4.03 -0.55
CA PRO A 166 0.79 -3.96 0.39
C PRO A 166 2.06 -3.30 -0.15
N LEU A 167 2.28 -3.33 -1.48
CA LEU A 167 3.37 -2.61 -2.14
C LEU A 167 3.15 -1.09 -2.19
N SER A 168 1.89 -0.64 -2.06
CA SER A 168 1.52 0.77 -1.95
C SER A 168 1.67 1.20 -0.48
N PRO A 169 2.59 2.12 -0.13
CA PRO A 169 2.91 2.41 1.27
C PRO A 169 1.82 3.24 1.97
N ILE A 170 0.76 2.58 2.44
CA ILE A 170 -0.23 3.18 3.35
C ILE A 170 0.40 3.26 4.75
N ARG A 171 1.00 4.42 5.04
CA ARG A 171 1.43 4.84 6.37
C ARG A 171 0.44 5.84 6.94
N CYS A 172 0.35 5.89 8.27
CA CYS A 172 -0.41 6.95 8.93
C CYS A 172 0.19 8.32 8.63
N PHE A 173 -0.55 9.26 8.02
CA PHE A 173 -0.05 10.63 7.81
C PHE A 173 0.35 11.32 9.12
N THR A 174 -0.30 10.98 10.24
CA THR A 174 0.14 11.40 11.57
C THR A 174 1.24 10.46 12.08
N CYS A 175 0.92 9.24 12.50
CA CYS A 175 1.85 8.41 13.27
C CYS A 175 2.93 7.68 12.47
N GLY A 176 3.03 7.86 11.14
CA GLY A 176 4.01 7.25 10.21
C GLY A 176 4.14 5.71 10.21
N LYS A 177 3.47 5.05 11.16
CA LYS A 177 3.32 3.61 11.30
C LYS A 177 2.76 3.04 10.01
N VAL A 178 3.31 1.93 9.55
CA VAL A 178 2.72 1.17 8.44
C VAL A 178 1.36 0.65 8.89
N ILE A 179 0.35 0.90 8.06
CA ILE A 179 -1.07 0.64 8.34
C ILE A 179 -1.67 -0.27 7.27
N GLY A 180 -1.30 -0.11 6.00
CA GLY A 180 -1.83 -0.95 4.90
C GLY A 180 -1.65 -2.44 5.14
N ASN A 181 -0.47 -2.84 5.65
CA ASN A 181 -0.16 -4.24 5.98
C ASN A 181 -0.96 -4.83 7.15
N LYS A 182 -1.84 -4.04 7.81
CA LYS A 182 -2.69 -4.46 8.92
C LYS A 182 -4.16 -4.60 8.53
N TRP A 183 -4.53 -4.22 7.30
CA TRP A 183 -5.92 -4.23 6.83
C TRP A 183 -6.52 -5.64 6.76
N GLU A 184 -5.76 -6.64 6.30
CA GLU A 184 -6.31 -8.02 6.27
C GLU A 184 -6.50 -8.58 7.68
N THR A 185 -5.51 -8.46 8.56
CA THR A 185 -5.63 -8.92 9.94
C THR A 185 -6.76 -8.19 10.69
N TYR A 186 -7.03 -6.91 10.36
CA TYR A 186 -8.22 -6.19 10.83
C TYR A 186 -9.51 -6.89 10.41
N LEU A 187 -9.68 -7.17 9.12
CA LEU A 187 -10.87 -7.85 8.60
C LEU A 187 -11.03 -9.28 9.14
N THR A 188 -9.93 -10.01 9.36
CA THR A 188 -9.96 -11.34 10.00
C THR A 188 -10.43 -11.26 11.45
N LEU A 189 -10.00 -10.23 12.21
CA LEU A 189 -10.46 -10.02 13.59
C LEU A 189 -11.95 -9.68 13.63
N LEU A 190 -12.43 -8.81 12.73
CA LEU A 190 -13.88 -8.52 12.62
C LEU A 190 -14.70 -9.76 12.25
N GLN A 191 -14.17 -10.64 11.39
CA GLN A 191 -14.81 -11.93 11.05
C GLN A 191 -14.79 -12.94 12.22
N ALA A 192 -13.88 -12.77 13.18
CA ALA A 192 -13.82 -13.50 14.44
C ALA A 192 -14.60 -12.81 15.57
N GLU A 193 -15.59 -11.98 15.23
CA GLU A 193 -16.49 -11.24 16.14
C GLU A 193 -15.80 -10.25 17.10
N TYR A 194 -14.57 -9.81 16.80
CA TYR A 194 -13.96 -8.68 17.52
C TYR A 194 -14.69 -7.38 17.17
N THR A 195 -14.86 -6.49 18.15
CA THR A 195 -15.26 -5.11 17.86
C THR A 195 -14.17 -4.40 17.06
N GLU A 196 -14.53 -3.33 16.33
CA GLU A 196 -13.54 -2.48 15.66
C GLU A 196 -12.47 -1.96 16.64
N GLY A 197 -12.86 -1.65 17.88
CA GLY A 197 -11.96 -1.23 18.95
C GLY A 197 -10.93 -2.30 19.29
N ASP A 198 -11.39 -3.51 19.60
CA ASP A 198 -10.55 -4.64 20.01
C ASP A 198 -9.67 -5.13 18.86
N ALA A 199 -10.20 -5.17 17.64
CA ALA A 199 -9.44 -5.49 16.45
C ALA A 199 -8.29 -4.50 16.23
N LEU A 200 -8.54 -3.20 16.36
CA LEU A 200 -7.48 -2.17 16.30
C LEU A 200 -6.45 -2.31 17.42
N ASP A 201 -6.85 -2.71 18.62
CA ASP A 201 -5.91 -2.95 19.73
C ASP A 201 -5.06 -4.21 19.57
N ALA A 202 -5.64 -5.31 19.08
CA ALA A 202 -4.91 -6.54 18.72
C ALA A 202 -3.88 -6.28 17.61
N LEU A 203 -4.15 -5.37 16.67
CA LEU A 203 -3.18 -4.89 15.67
C LEU A 203 -2.12 -3.95 16.25
N GLY A 204 -2.17 -3.64 17.55
CA GLY A 204 -1.30 -2.67 18.20
C GLY A 204 -1.50 -1.23 17.71
N LEU A 205 -2.67 -0.87 17.20
CA LEU A 205 -3.00 0.47 16.69
C LEU A 205 -3.57 1.38 17.80
N LYS A 206 -2.96 1.38 18.99
CA LYS A 206 -3.45 2.10 20.18
C LYS A 206 -3.66 3.61 20.02
N ARG A 207 -2.91 4.28 19.12
CA ARG A 207 -3.02 5.72 18.88
C ARG A 207 -4.23 6.06 18.00
N TYR A 208 -5.07 7.00 18.44
CA TYR A 208 -6.27 7.48 17.71
C TYR A 208 -5.98 7.77 16.22
N CYS A 209 -4.87 8.44 15.92
CA CYS A 209 -4.55 8.82 14.54
C CYS A 209 -4.20 7.62 13.66
N CYS A 210 -3.62 6.56 14.23
CA CYS A 210 -3.38 5.31 13.52
C CYS A 210 -4.71 4.54 13.31
N ARG A 211 -5.59 4.51 14.32
CA ARG A 211 -6.97 3.98 14.19
C ARG A 211 -7.74 4.70 13.09
N ARG A 212 -7.85 6.04 13.20
CA ARG A 212 -8.44 6.92 12.19
C ARG A 212 -7.90 6.62 10.80
N MET A 213 -6.59 6.48 10.63
CA MET A 213 -6.02 6.19 9.30
C MET A 213 -6.43 4.84 8.70
N LEU A 214 -6.54 3.79 9.51
CA LEU A 214 -7.08 2.51 9.03
C LEU A 214 -8.57 2.64 8.68
N LEU A 215 -9.33 3.33 9.54
CA LEU A 215 -10.78 3.55 9.39
C LEU A 215 -11.16 4.61 8.32
N SER A 216 -10.22 5.46 7.87
CA SER A 216 -10.51 6.65 7.06
C SER A 216 -9.63 6.80 5.80
N HIS A 217 -9.07 5.70 5.29
CA HIS A 217 -8.22 5.62 4.08
C HIS A 217 -8.81 6.34 2.85
N VAL A 218 -7.96 6.87 1.93
CA VAL A 218 -8.19 8.02 1.01
C VAL A 218 -7.53 7.77 -0.38
N ASP A 219 -7.99 8.18 -1.59
CA ASP A 219 -9.30 8.59 -2.16
C ASP A 219 -9.18 9.03 -3.65
N GLN A 220 -10.04 8.59 -4.61
CA GLN A 220 -10.11 9.17 -5.99
C GLN A 220 -11.44 8.97 -6.79
N ILE A 221 -12.52 9.73 -6.52
CA ILE A 221 -13.78 9.50 -7.26
C ILE A 221 -13.82 9.98 -8.71
N GLU A 222 -12.97 10.93 -9.10
CA GLU A 222 -12.96 11.50 -10.45
C GLU A 222 -12.32 10.56 -11.50
N LYS A 223 -11.74 9.43 -11.09
CA LYS A 223 -10.99 8.53 -11.98
C LYS A 223 -11.76 7.38 -12.60
N LEU A 224 -13.07 7.29 -12.41
CA LEU A 224 -13.91 6.35 -13.19
C LEU A 224 -13.75 6.51 -14.71
N LEU A 225 -13.32 7.70 -15.17
CA LEU A 225 -13.00 8.01 -16.56
C LEU A 225 -11.67 7.42 -17.10
N ASN A 226 -10.85 6.76 -16.26
CA ASN A 226 -9.55 6.20 -16.66
C ASN A 226 -9.50 4.65 -16.67
N TYR A 227 -10.63 3.99 -16.47
CA TYR A 227 -10.75 2.54 -16.53
C TYR A 227 -11.42 2.12 -17.84
N HIS A 228 -10.74 1.27 -18.61
CA HIS A 228 -11.39 0.54 -19.70
C HIS A 228 -12.14 -0.66 -19.11
N SER A 229 -13.32 -0.94 -19.66
CA SER A 229 -13.96 -2.24 -19.50
C SER A 229 -13.12 -3.30 -20.18
N SER A 230 -12.76 -4.36 -19.45
CA SER A 230 -12.24 -5.57 -20.07
C SER A 230 -13.42 -6.29 -20.74
N GLU A 231 -13.69 -5.97 -22.01
CA GLU A 231 -14.58 -6.80 -22.83
C GLU A 231 -13.97 -8.19 -23.05
N LYS A 232 -14.83 -9.18 -23.29
CA LYS A 232 -14.49 -10.61 -23.34
C LYS A 232 -13.76 -11.01 -24.63
#